data_AF-A0A960IP34-F1
#
_entry.id   AF-A0A960IP34-F1
#
_cell.length_a   1.000
_cell.length_b   1.000
_cell.length_c   1.000
_cell.angle_alpha   90.00
_cell.angle_beta   90.00
_cell.angle_gamma   90.00
#
_symmetry.space_group_name_H-M   'P 1'
#
loop_
_entity.id
_entity.type
_entity.pdbx_description
1 polymer ?
#
loop_
_entity_poly.entity_id
_entity_poly.type
_entity_poly.pdbx_seq_one_letter_code
_entity_poly.pdbx_strand_id
1 'polypeptide(L)'
;MRRSLATTLALVPWLASPAIAATFVVDSTADAVDATPGDGLCASVLAGSPCTLRAAVQEANALPGEDLVLLPAGAFALALPGAQEEDAATGDLD
;
A
#
# COMPACT_ATOMS: atom_id res chain seq x y z
N MET A 1 -48.07 -18.98 -16.17
CA MET A 1 -48.14 -17.69 -15.44
C MET A 1 -46.73 -17.20 -15.23
N ARG A 2 -46.28 -16.18 -15.98
CA ARG A 2 -44.92 -15.62 -15.92
C ARG A 2 -44.96 -14.35 -15.08
N ARG A 3 -44.37 -14.37 -13.88
CA ARG A 3 -44.21 -13.19 -13.03
C ARG A 3 -42.89 -12.51 -13.39
N SER A 4 -42.95 -11.39 -14.11
CA SER A 4 -41.79 -10.54 -14.36
C SER A 4 -41.51 -9.70 -13.11
N LEU A 5 -40.36 -9.91 -12.49
CA LEU A 5 -39.81 -9.03 -11.45
C LEU A 5 -38.99 -7.94 -12.15
N ALA A 6 -39.42 -6.69 -12.03
CA ALA A 6 -38.68 -5.53 -12.52
C ALA A 6 -37.69 -5.08 -11.42
N THR A 7 -36.41 -5.33 -11.64
CA THR A 7 -35.33 -4.91 -10.74
C THR A 7 -34.97 -3.46 -11.08
N THR A 8 -35.41 -2.50 -10.25
CA THR A 8 -34.98 -1.11 -10.37
C THR A 8 -33.55 -0.97 -9.88
N LEU A 9 -32.62 -0.77 -10.82
CA LEU A 9 -31.22 -0.44 -10.55
C LEU A 9 -31.17 1.03 -10.07
N ALA A 10 -31.15 1.24 -8.76
CA ALA A 10 -30.96 2.57 -8.19
C ALA A 10 -29.49 3.00 -8.35
N LEU A 11 -29.26 4.11 -9.07
CA LEU A 11 -27.95 4.71 -9.28
C LEU A 11 -27.54 5.46 -8.00
N VAL A 12 -26.73 4.83 -7.15
CA VAL A 12 -26.12 5.53 -6.00
C VAL A 12 -24.91 6.31 -6.51
N PRO A 13 -24.88 7.65 -6.43
CA PRO A 13 -23.72 8.41 -6.85
C PRO A 13 -22.56 8.13 -5.88
N TRP A 14 -21.46 7.57 -6.40
CA TRP A 14 -20.19 7.49 -5.67
C TRP A 14 -19.68 8.91 -5.46
N LEU A 15 -19.71 9.37 -4.20
CA LEU A 15 -18.95 10.54 -3.80
C LEU A 15 -17.47 10.16 -3.88
N ALA A 16 -16.76 10.66 -4.89
CA ALA A 16 -15.31 10.55 -4.93
C ALA A 16 -14.73 11.41 -3.79
N SER A 17 -14.10 10.78 -2.81
CA SER A 17 -13.31 11.48 -1.80
C SER A 17 -12.09 12.12 -2.47
N PRO A 18 -11.69 13.34 -2.09
CA PRO A 18 -10.44 13.91 -2.57
C PRO A 18 -9.29 13.00 -2.15
N ALA A 19 -8.50 12.52 -3.11
CA ALA A 19 -7.26 11.80 -2.83
C ALA A 19 -6.26 12.80 -2.24
N ILE A 20 -5.79 12.53 -1.02
CA ILE A 20 -4.66 13.23 -0.43
C ILE A 20 -3.44 12.40 -0.75
N ALA A 21 -2.52 12.95 -1.53
CA ALA A 21 -1.21 12.34 -1.78
C ALA A 21 -0.40 12.31 -0.46
N ALA A 22 -0.08 11.12 0.02
CA ALA A 22 0.83 10.91 1.13
C ALA A 22 2.30 11.04 0.67
N THR A 23 3.19 11.32 1.61
CA THR A 23 4.63 11.28 1.36
C THR A 23 5.31 10.44 2.43
N PHE A 24 5.91 9.33 2.00
CA PHE A 24 6.65 8.40 2.86
C PHE A 24 8.14 8.62 2.69
N VAL A 25 8.81 9.01 3.77
CA VAL A 25 10.26 9.26 3.77
C VAL A 25 10.96 8.04 4.33
N VAL A 26 11.63 7.29 3.46
CA VAL A 26 12.38 6.09 3.85
C VAL A 26 13.59 6.50 4.67
N ASP A 27 13.75 5.91 5.86
CA ASP A 27 14.84 6.19 6.80
C ASP A 27 15.72 4.98 7.12
N SER A 28 15.38 3.81 6.55
CA SER A 28 16.13 2.57 6.76
C SER A 28 16.32 1.80 5.45
N THR A 29 17.52 1.25 5.29
CA THR A 29 17.85 0.33 4.18
C THR A 29 17.53 -1.14 4.48
N ALA A 30 16.98 -1.43 5.67
CA ALA A 30 16.53 -2.79 6.00
C ALA A 30 15.35 -3.20 5.11
N ASP A 31 15.19 -4.50 4.91
CA ASP A 31 14.04 -5.06 4.19
C ASP A 31 13.07 -5.70 5.19
N ALA A 32 11.96 -5.03 5.42
CA ALA A 32 10.88 -5.48 6.30
C ALA A 32 9.56 -4.88 5.84
N VAL A 33 8.48 -5.66 6.00
CA VAL A 33 7.11 -5.27 5.67
C VAL A 33 6.59 -4.17 6.60
N ASP A 34 5.62 -3.40 6.12
CA ASP A 34 4.82 -2.52 6.96
C ASP A 34 4.05 -3.33 8.01
N ALA A 35 3.89 -2.76 9.21
CA ALA A 35 3.18 -3.42 10.29
C ALA A 35 1.65 -3.42 10.09
N THR A 36 1.10 -2.36 9.48
CA THR A 36 -0.34 -2.19 9.25
C THR A 36 -0.62 -1.40 7.95
N PRO A 37 -0.48 -2.06 6.77
CA PRO A 37 -0.72 -1.39 5.48
C PRO A 37 -2.08 -0.66 5.41
N GLY A 38 -2.03 0.61 5.01
CA GLY A 38 -3.18 1.49 4.78
C GLY A 38 -3.62 2.31 6.01
N ASP A 39 -2.81 2.36 7.07
CA ASP A 39 -3.09 3.17 8.26
C ASP A 39 -2.57 4.62 8.17
N GLY A 40 -1.88 4.96 7.08
CA GLY A 40 -1.26 6.25 6.80
C GLY A 40 0.15 6.40 7.36
N LEU A 41 0.75 5.36 7.95
CA LEU A 41 2.06 5.40 8.59
C LEU A 41 3.01 4.42 7.91
N CYS A 42 4.14 4.93 7.40
CA CYS A 42 5.24 4.04 7.00
C CYS A 42 5.97 3.55 8.24
N ALA A 43 5.58 2.38 8.75
CA ALA A 43 6.07 1.83 10.00
C ALA A 43 6.29 0.32 9.88
N SER A 44 7.55 -0.09 9.66
CA SER A 44 7.85 -1.52 9.53
C SER A 44 7.67 -2.30 10.84
N VAL A 45 7.60 -3.62 10.70
CA VAL A 45 7.54 -4.58 11.83
C VAL A 45 8.82 -4.66 12.68
N LEU A 46 9.89 -3.95 12.30
CA LEU A 46 11.15 -3.94 13.05
C LEU A 46 11.05 -3.12 14.34
N ALA A 47 11.91 -3.41 15.31
CA ALA A 47 11.99 -2.62 16.54
C ALA A 47 12.34 -1.15 16.22
N GLY A 48 11.58 -0.23 16.79
CA GLY A 48 11.68 1.20 16.48
C GLY A 48 10.90 1.64 15.25
N SER A 49 10.20 0.71 14.58
CA SER A 49 9.30 0.96 13.45
C SER A 49 9.89 1.87 12.37
N PRO A 50 11.12 1.61 11.88
CA PRO A 50 11.69 2.40 10.81
C PRO A 50 10.85 2.28 9.54
N CYS A 51 10.89 3.32 8.72
CA CYS A 51 10.28 3.32 7.39
C CYS A 51 11.26 2.70 6.39
N THR A 52 11.04 1.43 6.04
CA THR A 52 11.79 0.72 4.99
C THR A 52 11.20 1.02 3.62
N LEU A 53 11.95 0.76 2.53
CA LEU A 53 11.41 0.89 1.17
C LEU A 53 10.18 -0.01 0.97
N ARG A 54 10.23 -1.27 1.41
CA ARG A 54 9.09 -2.19 1.30
C ARG A 54 7.87 -1.68 2.07
N ALA A 55 8.05 -1.24 3.31
CA ALA A 55 6.94 -0.69 4.09
C ALA A 55 6.32 0.53 3.40
N ALA A 56 7.14 1.45 2.88
CA ALA A 56 6.66 2.63 2.18
C ALA A 56 5.86 2.29 0.91
N VAL A 57 6.30 1.28 0.15
CA VAL A 57 5.58 0.82 -1.05
C VAL A 57 4.27 0.12 -0.68
N GLN A 58 4.29 -0.75 0.33
CA GLN A 58 3.07 -1.40 0.82
C GLN A 58 2.04 -0.39 1.31
N GLU A 59 2.48 0.64 2.02
CA GLU A 59 1.61 1.70 2.52
C GLU A 59 1.01 2.52 1.36
N ALA A 60 1.84 2.94 0.40
CA ALA A 60 1.38 3.66 -0.79
C ALA A 60 0.41 2.83 -1.64
N ASN A 61 0.62 1.51 -1.76
CA ASN A 61 -0.28 0.63 -2.52
C ASN A 61 -1.63 0.41 -1.81
N ALA A 62 -1.66 0.47 -0.47
CA ALA A 62 -2.86 0.30 0.32
C ALA A 62 -3.73 1.56 0.39
N LEU A 63 -3.14 2.75 0.17
CA LEU A 63 -3.84 4.02 0.20
C LEU A 63 -4.41 4.44 -1.17
N PRO A 64 -5.55 5.14 -1.20
CA PRO A 64 -6.08 5.70 -2.43
C PRO A 64 -5.37 7.01 -2.80
N GLY A 65 -4.74 7.07 -3.97
CA GLY A 65 -4.17 8.32 -4.48
C GLY A 65 -2.88 8.11 -5.26
N GLU A 66 -2.24 9.22 -5.62
CA GLU A 66 -0.87 9.22 -6.12
C GLU A 66 0.07 9.62 -4.98
N ASP A 67 0.64 8.63 -4.30
CA ASP A 67 1.54 8.84 -3.17
C ASP A 67 3.01 8.97 -3.63
N LEU A 68 3.84 9.59 -2.78
CA LEU A 68 5.26 9.80 -3.04
C LEU A 68 6.10 9.02 -2.03
N VAL A 69 6.98 8.14 -2.52
CA VAL A 69 8.03 7.50 -1.73
C VAL A 69 9.35 8.25 -1.95
N LEU A 70 9.85 8.92 -0.92
CA LEU A 70 11.12 9.66 -0.95
C LEU A 70 12.26 8.76 -0.47
N LEU A 71 13.17 8.43 -1.38
CA LEU A 71 14.33 7.59 -1.10
C LEU A 71 15.59 8.44 -0.88
N PRO A 72 16.30 8.26 0.24
CA PRO A 72 17.67 8.76 0.36
C PRO A 72 18.59 7.99 -0.59
N ALA A 73 19.72 8.59 -0.95
CA ALA A 73 20.72 7.92 -1.78
C ALA A 73 21.27 6.68 -1.07
N GLY A 74 21.28 5.53 -1.73
CA GLY A 74 21.73 4.28 -1.15
C GLY A 74 21.35 3.05 -1.97
N ALA A 75 21.68 1.88 -1.44
CA ALA A 75 21.24 0.59 -1.97
C ALA A 75 20.26 -0.05 -0.98
N PHE A 76 19.10 -0.47 -1.49
CA PHE A 76 18.04 -1.13 -0.73
C PHE A 76 17.96 -2.57 -1.22
N ALA A 77 18.62 -3.47 -0.51
CA ALA A 77 18.64 -4.88 -0.89
C ALA A 77 17.34 -5.55 -0.42
N LEU A 78 16.55 -6.07 -1.36
CA LEU A 78 15.39 -6.90 -1.03
C LEU A 78 15.91 -8.29 -0.66
N ALA A 79 15.85 -8.59 0.64
CA ALA A 79 16.42 -9.78 1.25
C ALA A 79 15.36 -10.79 1.67
N LEU A 80 14.08 -10.39 1.75
CA LEU A 80 12.98 -11.32 2.00
C LEU A 80 12.84 -12.27 0.79
N PRO A 81 12.99 -13.59 0.97
CA PRO A 81 12.81 -14.54 -0.13
C PRO A 81 11.37 -14.49 -0.63
N GLY A 82 11.18 -14.45 -1.95
CA GLY A 82 9.88 -14.21 -2.59
C GLY A 82 9.10 -15.45 -3.02
N ALA A 83 7.78 -15.31 -2.97
CA ALA A 83 6.86 -16.02 -3.85
C ALA A 83 6.56 -15.18 -5.11
N GLN A 84 5.64 -15.62 -5.98
CA GLN A 84 5.06 -14.76 -7.02
C GLN A 84 3.71 -14.26 -6.49
N GLU A 85 3.68 -13.01 -6.06
CA GLU A 85 2.59 -12.34 -5.35
C GLU A 85 2.57 -10.85 -5.70
N GLU A 86 1.57 -10.10 -5.23
CA GLU A 86 1.26 -8.72 -5.68
C GLU A 86 0.98 -7.75 -4.50
N ASP A 87 1.28 -8.18 -3.28
CA ASP A 87 1.13 -7.43 -2.02
C ASP A 87 2.49 -6.92 -1.49
N ALA A 88 3.59 -7.15 -2.23
CA ALA A 88 4.97 -6.85 -1.82
C ALA A 88 5.33 -7.36 -0.41
N ALA A 89 4.70 -8.42 0.08
CA ALA A 89 4.97 -9.04 1.38
C ALA A 89 6.28 -9.83 1.40
N THR A 90 6.75 -10.30 0.25
CA THR A 90 7.98 -11.07 0.06
C THR A 90 8.61 -10.74 -1.28
N GLY A 91 9.90 -11.04 -1.50
CA GLY A 91 10.45 -10.98 -2.86
C GLY A 91 10.53 -9.57 -3.46
N ASP A 92 9.89 -9.38 -4.61
CA ASP A 92 9.75 -8.10 -5.32
C ASP A 92 8.78 -7.14 -4.61
N LEU A 93 8.43 -6.03 -5.27
CA LEU A 93 7.70 -4.89 -4.68
C LEU A 93 6.42 -4.51 -5.44
N ASP A 94 6.06 -5.28 -6.47
CA ASP A 94 4.83 -5.13 -7.24
C ASP A 94 3.71 -6.05 -6.73
#